data_AF-A0A495V773-F1
#
_entry.id   AF-A0A495V773-F1
#
_cell.length_a   1.000
_cell.length_b   1.000
_cell.length_c   1.000
_cell.angle_alpha   90.00
_cell.angle_beta   90.00
_cell.angle_gamma   90.00
#
_symmetry.space_group_name_H-M   'P 1'
#
loop_
_entity.id
_entity.type
_entity.pdbx_description
1 polymer ?
#
loop_
_entity_poly.entity_id
_entity_poly.type
_entity_poly.pdbx_seq_one_letter_code
_entity_poly.pdbx_strand_id
1 'polypeptide(L)'
;MSPEQPDALYTLLDQNGAARVTEPPTLSLIVPAYNEAEVLDELHRRLTAVIGGLGVTAEVIYVNDGSRDATLDILYRLRAADPRVAVLNLSRNFGKEIAMTAGLDHSRGEATVIIDADLQDPPELIPELMARWSQGYDVVYATRLSREGESVLKKLKFLSFIQPYHNISNHEYARILVKAY
;
A
#
# COMPACT_ATOMS: atom_id res chain seq x y z
N MET A 1 -31.26 5.71 -29.39
CA MET A 1 -30.18 6.22 -28.53
C MET A 1 -30.67 6.12 -27.10
N SER A 2 -30.29 5.05 -26.43
CA SER A 2 -30.48 4.91 -24.98
C SER A 2 -29.40 5.74 -24.29
N PRO A 3 -29.70 6.46 -23.18
CA PRO A 3 -28.64 6.97 -22.31
C PRO A 3 -27.86 5.76 -21.76
N GLU A 4 -26.53 5.84 -21.81
CA GLU A 4 -25.63 4.88 -21.19
C GLU A 4 -25.88 4.87 -19.67
N GLN A 5 -26.09 3.67 -19.12
CA GLN A 5 -26.03 3.46 -17.67
C GLN A 5 -24.56 3.46 -17.25
N PRO A 6 -24.15 4.18 -16.20
CA PRO A 6 -22.78 4.09 -15.71
C PRO A 6 -22.53 2.70 -15.08
N ASP A 7 -21.40 2.11 -15.45
CA ASP A 7 -20.86 0.85 -14.92
C ASP A 7 -20.85 0.90 -13.38
N ALA A 8 -21.58 -0.02 -12.75
CA ALA A 8 -21.95 0.08 -11.35
C ALA A 8 -20.74 -0.06 -10.40
N LEU A 9 -20.34 1.07 -9.81
CA LEU A 9 -19.69 1.16 -8.51
C LEU A 9 -20.57 0.48 -7.45
N TYR A 10 -20.06 -0.57 -6.79
CA TYR A 10 -20.79 -1.30 -5.76
C TYR A 10 -21.33 -0.36 -4.66
N THR A 11 -22.62 -0.46 -4.35
CA THR A 11 -23.25 0.25 -3.25
C THR A 11 -23.21 -0.62 -1.99
N LEU A 12 -22.39 -0.28 -1.01
CA LEU A 12 -22.47 -0.86 0.34
C LEU A 12 -23.49 -0.05 1.14
N LEU A 13 -24.58 -0.70 1.54
CA LEU A 13 -25.56 -0.13 2.46
C LEU A 13 -24.94 -0.13 3.86
N ASP A 14 -24.82 1.05 4.47
CA ASP A 14 -24.48 1.12 5.90
C ASP A 14 -25.67 0.66 6.77
N GLN A 15 -25.45 0.56 8.09
CA GLN A 15 -26.47 0.07 9.04
C GLN A 15 -27.74 0.96 9.10
N ASN A 16 -27.74 2.12 8.42
CA ASN A 16 -28.85 3.06 8.31
C ASN A 16 -29.47 3.12 6.89
N GLY A 17 -29.05 2.23 5.97
CA GLY A 17 -29.61 2.14 4.62
C GLY A 17 -29.19 3.27 3.68
N ALA A 18 -28.17 4.07 4.05
CA ALA A 18 -27.63 5.08 3.14
C ALA A 18 -26.58 4.44 2.20
N ALA A 19 -26.74 4.65 0.90
CA ALA A 19 -25.76 4.27 -0.10
C ALA A 19 -24.49 5.12 0.08
N ARG A 20 -23.40 4.52 0.58
CA ARG A 20 -22.07 5.12 0.42
C ARG A 20 -21.40 4.47 -0.78
N VAL A 21 -21.29 5.22 -1.87
CA VAL A 21 -20.24 4.97 -2.86
C VAL A 21 -18.94 5.33 -2.15
N THR A 22 -18.23 4.35 -1.59
CA THR A 22 -16.87 4.60 -1.13
C THR A 22 -15.98 4.52 -2.36
N GLU A 23 -15.62 5.68 -2.90
CA GLU A 23 -14.59 5.75 -3.93
C GLU A 23 -13.34 4.97 -3.46
N PRO A 24 -12.69 4.21 -4.35
CA PRO A 24 -11.45 3.54 -4.03
C PRO A 24 -10.44 4.56 -3.47
N PRO A 25 -9.59 4.18 -2.49
CA PRO A 25 -8.56 5.08 -2.00
C PRO A 25 -7.60 5.44 -3.15
N THR A 26 -6.95 6.59 -3.08
CA THR A 26 -5.88 6.91 -4.04
C THR A 26 -4.67 6.00 -3.83
N LEU A 27 -4.37 5.61 -2.58
CA LEU A 27 -3.16 4.86 -2.22
C LEU A 27 -3.47 3.64 -1.33
N SER A 28 -2.98 2.47 -1.71
CA SER A 28 -2.88 1.30 -0.82
C SER A 28 -1.44 1.09 -0.39
N LEU A 29 -1.21 0.99 0.91
CA LEU A 29 0.08 0.60 1.50
C LEU A 29 -0.01 -0.84 1.96
N ILE A 30 0.83 -1.74 1.43
CA ILE A 30 0.87 -3.15 1.82
C ILE A 30 2.08 -3.35 2.72
N VAL A 31 1.86 -3.95 3.88
CA VAL A 31 2.88 -4.25 4.88
C VAL A 31 2.84 -5.75 5.23
N PRO A 32 3.67 -6.59 4.60
CA PRO A 32 3.87 -7.97 5.02
C PRO A 32 4.51 -8.00 6.42
N ALA A 33 3.98 -8.82 7.32
CA ALA A 33 4.49 -8.93 8.69
C ALA A 33 4.57 -10.40 9.14
N TYR A 34 5.72 -10.80 9.67
CA TYR A 34 5.92 -12.09 10.33
C TYR A 34 6.82 -11.91 11.56
N ASN A 35 6.24 -12.03 12.74
CA ASN A 35 6.91 -11.80 14.03
C ASN A 35 7.57 -10.40 14.16
N GLU A 36 6.78 -9.36 13.93
CA GLU A 36 7.21 -7.95 13.87
C GLU A 36 6.63 -7.12 15.02
N ALA A 37 6.25 -7.76 16.14
CA ALA A 37 5.53 -7.11 17.22
C ALA A 37 6.24 -5.86 17.78
N GLU A 38 7.57 -5.84 17.78
CA GLU A 38 8.36 -4.75 18.38
C GLU A 38 8.37 -3.47 17.53
N VAL A 39 8.15 -3.57 16.22
CA VAL A 39 8.31 -2.44 15.27
C VAL A 39 6.99 -1.89 14.74
N LEU A 40 5.90 -2.67 14.83
CA LEU A 40 4.62 -2.34 14.21
C LEU A 40 4.01 -1.01 14.67
N ASP A 41 4.03 -0.71 15.96
CA ASP A 41 3.47 0.55 16.47
C ASP A 41 4.23 1.77 15.93
N GLU A 42 5.55 1.71 15.89
CA GLU A 42 6.38 2.81 15.38
C GLU A 42 6.24 2.97 13.87
N LEU A 43 6.21 1.86 13.13
CA LEU A 43 5.94 1.85 11.70
C LEU A 43 4.58 2.48 11.42
N HIS A 44 3.54 2.06 12.12
CA HIS A 44 2.19 2.57 11.93
C HIS A 44 2.09 4.07 12.25
N ARG A 45 2.75 4.52 13.32
CA ARG A 45 2.85 5.95 13.66
C ARG A 45 3.47 6.76 12.53
N ARG A 46 4.58 6.29 11.94
CA ARG A 46 5.26 6.96 10.82
C ARG A 46 4.41 6.94 9.54
N LEU A 47 3.81 5.80 9.19
CA LEU A 47 2.90 5.69 8.05
C LEU A 47 1.73 6.66 8.19
N THR A 48 1.10 6.72 9.38
CA THR A 48 -0.01 7.65 9.63
C THR A 48 0.40 9.12 9.46
N ALA A 49 1.58 9.50 9.95
CA ALA A 49 2.10 10.86 9.77
C ALA A 49 2.33 11.19 8.29
N VAL A 50 2.92 10.25 7.54
CA VAL A 50 3.15 10.41 6.09
C VAL A 50 1.83 10.53 5.33
N ILE A 51 0.89 9.61 5.55
CA ILE A 51 -0.44 9.62 4.92
C ILE A 51 -1.16 10.95 5.21
N GLY A 52 -1.11 11.42 6.46
CA GLY A 52 -1.72 12.69 6.85
C GLY A 52 -1.18 13.91 6.11
N GLY A 53 0.07 13.84 5.60
CA GLY A 53 0.70 14.89 4.81
C GLY A 53 0.47 14.82 3.30
N LEU A 54 -0.04 13.70 2.77
CA LEU A 54 -0.20 13.52 1.31
C LEU A 54 -1.42 14.24 0.73
N GLY A 55 -2.45 14.50 1.53
CA GLY A 55 -3.70 15.10 1.04
C GLY A 55 -4.54 14.19 0.13
N VAL A 56 -4.28 12.88 0.14
CA VAL A 56 -5.02 11.88 -0.64
C VAL A 56 -5.65 10.83 0.29
N THR A 57 -6.67 10.10 -0.18
CA THR A 57 -7.22 8.96 0.56
C THR A 57 -6.25 7.78 0.51
N ALA A 58 -6.08 7.08 1.63
CA ALA A 58 -5.19 5.93 1.71
C ALA A 58 -5.73 4.83 2.63
N GLU A 59 -5.34 3.60 2.34
CA GLU A 59 -5.51 2.43 3.21
C GLU A 59 -4.16 1.78 3.52
N VAL A 60 -4.07 1.12 4.68
CA VAL A 60 -2.91 0.32 5.08
C VAL A 60 -3.35 -1.12 5.28
N ILE A 61 -2.84 -2.02 4.45
CA ILE A 61 -3.13 -3.44 4.48
C ILE A 61 -1.95 -4.15 5.13
N TYR A 62 -2.09 -4.53 6.39
CA TYR A 62 -1.14 -5.41 7.04
C TYR A 62 -1.47 -6.86 6.69
N VAL A 63 -0.47 -7.60 6.20
CA VAL A 63 -0.61 -9.03 5.89
C VAL A 63 0.17 -9.83 6.92
N ASN A 64 -0.54 -10.39 7.91
CA ASN A 64 0.06 -11.30 8.87
C ASN A 64 0.33 -12.66 8.22
N ASP A 65 1.61 -13.00 8.05
CA ASP A 65 2.06 -14.26 7.45
C ASP A 65 2.22 -15.36 8.50
N GLY A 66 1.15 -15.60 9.28
CA GLY A 66 1.12 -16.66 10.29
C GLY A 66 2.11 -16.47 11.45
N SER A 67 2.24 -15.24 11.96
CA SER A 67 3.07 -14.93 13.13
C SER A 67 2.72 -15.75 14.37
N ARG A 68 3.70 -15.94 15.25
CA ARG A 68 3.60 -16.72 16.50
C ARG A 68 3.78 -15.87 17.76
N ASP A 69 4.11 -14.60 17.59
CA ASP A 69 4.22 -13.61 18.66
C ASP A 69 2.96 -12.72 18.73
N ALA A 70 3.07 -11.56 19.38
CA ALA A 70 1.97 -10.61 19.54
C ALA A 70 1.62 -9.80 18.28
N THR A 71 2.24 -10.06 17.12
CA THR A 71 2.03 -9.31 15.88
C THR A 71 0.55 -9.19 15.53
N LEU A 72 -0.20 -10.30 15.51
CA LEU A 72 -1.61 -10.30 15.11
C LEU A 72 -2.49 -9.47 16.07
N ASP A 73 -2.24 -9.57 17.38
CA ASP A 73 -2.98 -8.81 18.38
C ASP A 73 -2.74 -7.31 18.23
N ILE A 74 -1.50 -6.91 17.95
CA ILE A 74 -1.13 -5.52 17.64
C ILE A 74 -1.87 -5.05 16.39
N LEU A 75 -1.87 -5.83 15.32
CA LEU A 75 -2.57 -5.48 14.07
C LEU A 75 -4.07 -5.28 14.29
N TYR A 76 -4.72 -6.11 15.10
CA TYR A 76 -6.14 -5.91 15.44
C TYR A 76 -6.37 -4.66 16.28
N ARG A 77 -5.47 -4.35 17.22
CA ARG A 77 -5.52 -3.08 17.97
C ARG A 77 -5.36 -1.87 17.05
N LEU A 78 -4.41 -1.91 16.11
CA LEU A 78 -4.22 -0.84 15.12
C LEU A 78 -5.47 -0.65 14.26
N ARG A 79 -6.07 -1.75 13.78
CA ARG A 79 -7.35 -1.72 13.04
C ARG A 79 -8.49 -1.10 13.84
N ALA A 80 -8.58 -1.40 15.13
CA ALA A 80 -9.63 -0.82 15.97
C ALA A 80 -9.44 0.69 16.19
N ALA A 81 -8.20 1.17 16.18
CA ALA A 81 -7.85 2.57 16.40
C ALA A 81 -7.86 3.42 15.12
N ASP A 82 -7.61 2.83 13.94
CA ASP A 82 -7.52 3.53 12.66
C ASP A 82 -8.41 2.87 11.58
N PRO A 83 -9.49 3.52 11.12
CA PRO A 83 -10.40 2.96 10.12
C PRO A 83 -9.78 2.77 8.74
N ARG A 84 -8.59 3.34 8.48
CA ARG A 84 -7.83 3.13 7.23
C ARG A 84 -7.11 1.78 7.21
N VAL A 85 -7.03 1.09 8.34
CA VAL A 85 -6.27 -0.16 8.49
C VAL A 85 -7.11 -1.38 8.15
N ALA A 86 -6.59 -2.20 7.24
CA ALA A 86 -7.06 -3.55 6.98
C ALA A 86 -6.02 -4.58 7.45
N VAL A 87 -6.51 -5.77 7.83
CA VAL A 87 -5.66 -6.88 8.28
C VAL A 87 -6.05 -8.11 7.49
N LEU A 88 -5.09 -8.68 6.76
CA LEU A 88 -5.21 -9.99 6.13
C LEU A 88 -4.41 -10.97 6.96
N ASN A 89 -5.10 -11.94 7.57
CA ASN A 89 -4.45 -12.97 8.38
C ASN A 89 -4.35 -14.27 7.58
N LEU A 90 -3.14 -14.64 7.18
CA LEU A 90 -2.89 -15.90 6.50
C LEU A 90 -2.95 -17.07 7.48
N SER A 91 -3.42 -18.22 7.02
CA SER A 91 -3.67 -19.39 7.88
C SER A 91 -2.40 -20.00 8.50
N ARG A 92 -1.24 -19.71 7.91
CA ARG A 92 0.10 -20.12 8.35
C ARG A 92 1.13 -19.23 7.65
N ASN A 93 2.40 -19.41 7.98
CA ASN A 93 3.49 -18.80 7.24
C ASN A 93 3.64 -19.43 5.85
N PHE A 94 3.54 -18.61 4.82
CA PHE A 94 3.73 -18.95 3.41
C PHE A 94 4.97 -18.27 2.81
N GLY A 95 5.52 -17.27 3.50
CA GLY A 95 6.66 -16.49 3.05
C GLY A 95 6.24 -15.14 2.47
N LYS A 96 7.20 -14.22 2.48
CA LYS A 96 7.03 -12.82 2.14
C LYS A 96 6.40 -12.57 0.77
N GLU A 97 6.76 -13.35 -0.25
CA GLU A 97 6.20 -13.19 -1.60
C GLU A 97 4.70 -13.45 -1.64
N ILE A 98 4.24 -14.52 -0.99
CA ILE A 98 2.82 -14.86 -0.93
C ILE A 98 2.06 -13.82 -0.10
N ALA A 99 2.65 -13.34 0.99
CA ALA A 99 2.06 -12.26 1.78
C ALA A 99 1.93 -10.95 0.97
N MET A 100 2.94 -10.58 0.18
CA MET A 100 2.87 -9.44 -0.73
C MET A 100 1.77 -9.62 -1.78
N THR A 101 1.70 -10.79 -2.43
CA THR A 101 0.66 -11.09 -3.43
C THR A 101 -0.74 -11.03 -2.82
N ALA A 102 -0.95 -11.62 -1.64
CA ALA A 102 -2.23 -11.56 -0.96
C ALA A 102 -2.65 -10.11 -0.65
N GLY A 103 -1.70 -9.26 -0.25
CA GLY A 103 -1.93 -7.83 -0.07
C GLY A 103 -2.30 -7.12 -1.38
N LEU A 104 -1.62 -7.45 -2.48
CA LEU A 104 -1.88 -6.89 -3.81
C LEU A 104 -3.28 -7.26 -4.31
N ASP A 105 -3.71 -8.51 -4.13
CA ASP A 105 -5.02 -9.00 -4.57
C ASP A 105 -6.18 -8.29 -3.84
N HIS A 106 -5.94 -7.80 -2.63
CA HIS A 106 -6.94 -7.12 -1.79
C HIS A 106 -6.76 -5.59 -1.78
N SER A 107 -5.75 -5.05 -2.46
CA SER A 107 -5.59 -3.61 -2.57
C SER A 107 -6.68 -3.01 -3.46
N ARG A 108 -7.19 -1.85 -3.05
CA ARG A 108 -8.24 -1.12 -3.78
C ARG A 108 -7.74 0.20 -4.36
N GLY A 109 -6.52 0.58 -4.01
CA GLY A 109 -5.95 1.86 -4.33
C GLY A 109 -5.56 1.99 -5.80
N GLU A 110 -5.67 3.21 -6.33
CA GLU A 110 -5.16 3.54 -7.67
C GLU A 110 -3.64 3.35 -7.76
N ALA A 111 -2.92 3.76 -6.72
CA ALA A 111 -1.51 3.46 -6.51
C ALA A 111 -1.32 2.44 -5.38
N THR A 112 -0.31 1.57 -5.50
CA THR A 112 0.07 0.64 -4.43
C THR A 112 1.56 0.77 -4.10
N VAL A 113 1.88 0.78 -2.81
CA VAL A 113 3.27 0.73 -2.32
C VAL A 113 3.40 -0.45 -1.36
N ILE A 114 4.45 -1.26 -1.55
CA ILE A 114 4.80 -2.30 -0.61
C ILE A 114 5.98 -1.81 0.23
N ILE A 115 5.84 -1.88 1.55
CA ILE A 115 6.87 -1.51 2.50
C ILE A 115 7.08 -2.63 3.52
N ASP A 116 8.33 -2.89 3.85
CA ASP A 116 8.69 -3.88 4.87
C ASP A 116 8.42 -3.35 6.28
N ALA A 117 8.15 -4.27 7.20
CA ALA A 117 7.84 -3.91 8.58
C ALA A 117 9.07 -3.49 9.41
N ASP A 118 10.28 -3.85 8.97
CA ASP A 118 11.55 -3.79 9.71
C ASP A 118 12.15 -2.39 9.94
N LEU A 119 11.42 -1.33 9.57
CA LEU A 119 11.80 0.09 9.66
C LEU A 119 13.09 0.47 8.91
N GLN A 120 13.69 -0.42 8.13
CA GLN A 120 14.89 -0.12 7.33
C GLN A 120 14.56 0.82 6.17
N ASP A 121 13.37 0.66 5.60
CA ASP A 121 12.84 1.54 4.58
C ASP A 121 12.00 2.66 5.22
N PRO A 122 12.42 3.93 5.10
CA PRO A 122 11.67 5.03 5.70
C PRO A 122 10.36 5.27 4.96
N PRO A 123 9.19 5.22 5.63
CA PRO A 123 7.90 5.60 5.04
C PRO A 123 7.90 7.01 4.43
N GLU A 124 8.79 7.89 4.88
CA GLU A 124 8.93 9.26 4.42
C GLU A 124 9.38 9.38 2.96
N LEU A 125 9.70 8.26 2.29
CA LEU A 125 9.93 8.21 0.85
C LEU A 125 8.64 8.11 0.03
N ILE A 126 7.52 7.69 0.64
CA ILE A 126 6.23 7.54 -0.04
C ILE A 126 5.77 8.83 -0.75
N PRO A 127 5.92 10.05 -0.18
CA PRO A 127 5.56 11.28 -0.89
C PRO A 127 6.34 11.48 -2.20
N GLU A 128 7.62 11.13 -2.24
CA GLU A 128 8.42 11.22 -3.46
C GLU A 128 7.95 10.19 -4.50
N LEU A 129 7.64 8.97 -4.04
CA LEU A 129 7.08 7.91 -4.89
C LEU A 129 5.74 8.32 -5.50
N MET A 130 4.86 8.92 -4.71
CA MET A 130 3.58 9.46 -5.16
C MET A 130 3.76 10.61 -6.16
N ALA A 131 4.71 11.52 -5.91
CA ALA A 131 5.00 12.62 -6.84
C ALA A 131 5.50 12.11 -8.20
N ARG A 132 6.25 11.00 -8.24
CA ARG A 132 6.63 10.33 -9.50
C ARG A 132 5.42 9.70 -10.16
N TRP A 133 4.62 8.95 -9.41
CA TRP A 133 3.39 8.36 -9.97
C TRP A 133 2.49 9.42 -10.63
N SER A 134 2.28 10.57 -9.98
CA SER A 134 1.51 11.69 -10.56
C SER A 134 2.10 12.28 -11.84
N GLN A 135 3.37 12.00 -12.16
CA GLN A 135 4.01 12.39 -13.42
C GLN A 135 3.76 11.38 -14.56
N GLY A 136 3.00 10.30 -14.31
CA GLY A 136 2.63 9.29 -15.30
C GLY A 136 3.59 8.08 -15.38
N TYR A 137 4.39 7.83 -14.35
CA TYR A 137 5.23 6.62 -14.29
C TYR A 137 4.42 5.42 -13.79
N ASP A 138 4.45 4.30 -14.52
CA ASP A 138 3.75 3.06 -14.19
C ASP A 138 4.49 2.17 -13.18
N VAL A 139 5.82 2.31 -13.04
CA VAL A 139 6.59 1.60 -12.00
C VAL A 139 7.68 2.50 -11.47
N VAL A 140 7.76 2.61 -10.14
CA VAL A 140 8.73 3.44 -9.43
C VAL A 140 9.44 2.58 -8.39
N TYR A 141 10.77 2.48 -8.49
CA TYR A 141 11.59 1.78 -7.50
C TYR A 141 12.41 2.77 -6.67
N ALA A 142 12.50 2.53 -5.37
CA ALA A 142 13.44 3.19 -4.49
C ALA A 142 14.63 2.23 -4.27
N THR A 143 15.80 2.58 -4.79
CA THR A 143 17.04 1.82 -4.54
C THR A 143 18.03 2.66 -3.76
N ARG A 144 18.66 2.05 -2.75
CA ARG A 144 19.72 2.68 -1.96
C ARG A 144 20.96 2.99 -2.81
N LEU A 145 21.28 4.28 -3.01
CA LEU A 145 22.62 4.69 -3.42
C LEU A 145 23.50 4.88 -2.17
N SER A 146 24.24 3.86 -1.75
CA SER A 146 25.33 4.05 -0.78
C SER A 146 26.67 4.22 -1.50
N ARG A 147 27.35 5.33 -1.23
CA ARG A 147 28.82 5.40 -1.19
C ARG A 147 29.22 5.60 0.27
N GLU A 148 30.36 5.05 0.68
CA GLU A 148 30.85 5.17 2.06
C GLU A 148 30.95 6.65 2.49
N GLY A 149 30.32 6.99 3.62
CA GLY A 149 30.59 8.24 4.35
C GLY A 149 29.56 9.38 4.32
N GLU A 150 28.43 9.28 3.58
CA GLU A 150 27.42 10.36 3.57
C GLU A 150 26.21 10.11 4.49
N SER A 151 25.79 11.20 5.16
CA SER A 151 24.67 11.28 6.10
C SER A 151 23.34 10.81 5.49
N VAL A 152 22.47 10.31 6.35
CA VAL A 152 21.28 9.45 6.20
C VAL A 152 20.21 9.86 5.16
N LEU A 153 20.37 10.96 4.41
CA LEU A 153 19.53 11.29 3.26
C LEU A 153 20.11 10.67 1.98
N LYS A 154 19.83 9.37 1.78
CA LYS A 154 20.37 8.63 0.62
C LYS A 154 19.58 8.95 -0.66
N LYS A 155 20.32 9.32 -1.70
CA LYS A 155 19.82 9.53 -3.07
C LYS A 155 19.16 8.25 -3.60
N LEU A 156 17.98 8.36 -4.17
CA LEU A 156 17.28 7.27 -4.85
C LEU A 156 17.57 7.31 -6.35
N LYS A 157 17.77 6.14 -6.98
CA LYS A 157 17.62 6.01 -8.43
C LYS A 157 16.23 5.47 -8.72
N PHE A 158 15.42 6.32 -9.33
CA PHE A 158 14.16 5.90 -9.93
C PHE A 158 14.48 5.25 -11.28
N LEU A 159 14.44 3.92 -11.32
CA LEU A 159 14.38 3.20 -12.60
C LEU A 159 12.93 3.24 -13.05
N SER A 160 12.62 4.18 -13.93
CA SER A 160 11.31 4.30 -14.54
C SER A 160 11.27 3.51 -15.84
N PHE A 161 10.34 2.58 -15.93
CA PHE A 161 10.02 1.91 -17.18
C PHE A 161 8.65 2.39 -17.63
N ILE A 162 8.57 3.03 -18.80
CA ILE A 162 7.31 3.23 -19.50
C ILE A 162 7.15 1.98 -20.36
N GLN A 163 6.19 1.10 -20.04
CA GLN A 163 5.83 0.04 -20.98
C GLN A 163 5.01 0.67 -22.12
N PRO A 164 5.42 0.57 -23.39
CA PRO A 164 4.54 0.93 -24.50
C PRO A 164 3.47 -0.16 -24.63
N TYR A 165 2.40 -0.10 -23.82
CA TYR A 165 1.24 -0.95 -24.01
C TYR A 165 0.46 -0.46 -25.24
N HIS A 166 0.88 -0.91 -26.42
CA HIS A 166 0.08 -0.81 -27.63
C HIS A 166 -0.98 -1.92 -27.59
N ASN A 167 -2.20 -1.52 -27.23
CA ASN A 167 -3.45 -2.10 -27.71
C ASN A 167 -3.66 -3.61 -27.48
N ILE A 168 -3.95 -4.03 -26.25
CA ILE A 168 -4.79 -5.22 -26.01
C ILE A 168 -5.70 -4.96 -24.79
N SER A 169 -7.00 -4.89 -25.08
CA SER A 169 -8.15 -5.11 -24.19
C SER A 169 -8.27 -4.29 -22.90
N ASN A 170 -9.13 -3.27 -22.97
CA ASN A 170 -10.22 -3.01 -22.03
C ASN A 170 -10.18 -3.84 -20.73
N HIS A 171 -9.45 -3.39 -19.71
CA HIS A 171 -9.72 -3.56 -18.28
C HIS A 171 -8.92 -2.47 -17.54
N GLU A 172 -9.63 -1.75 -16.68
CA GLU A 172 -9.13 -0.77 -15.72
C GLU A 172 -8.07 -1.40 -14.78
N TYR A 173 -7.35 -0.55 -14.03
CA TYR A 173 -6.31 -0.86 -13.04
C TYR A 173 -4.86 -0.90 -13.57
N ALA A 174 -4.25 0.28 -13.71
CA ALA A 174 -2.79 0.39 -13.62
C ALA A 174 -2.38 0.13 -12.15
N ARG A 175 -1.88 -1.07 -11.83
CA ARG A 175 -1.38 -1.42 -10.49
C ARG A 175 0.13 -1.27 -10.45
N ILE A 176 0.61 -0.22 -9.80
CA ILE A 176 2.04 0.04 -9.65
C ILE A 176 2.56 -0.68 -8.41
N LEU A 177 3.69 -1.39 -8.56
CA LEU A 177 4.44 -2.01 -7.47
C LEU A 177 5.64 -1.13 -7.14
N VAL A 178 5.55 -0.36 -6.06
CA VAL A 178 6.72 0.31 -5.50
C VAL A 178 7.34 -0.57 -4.43
N LYS A 179 8.57 -1.01 -4.67
CA LYS A 179 9.38 -1.74 -3.69
C LYS A 179 10.61 -0.91 -3.33
N ALA A 180 10.77 -0.64 -2.04
CA ALA A 180 12.00 -0.13 -1.49
C ALA A 180 12.98 -1.31 -1.27
N TYR A 181 14.26 -1.09 -1.57
CA TYR A 181 15.38 -2.04 -1.38
C TYR A 181 16.60 -1.30 -0.79
#